data_AF-G3JU51-F1
#
_entry.id   AF-G3JU51-F1
#
_cell.length_a   1.000
_cell.length_b   1.000
_cell.length_c   1.000
_cell.angle_alpha   90.00
_cell.angle_beta   90.00
_cell.angle_gamma   90.00
#
_symmetry.space_group_name_H-M   'P 1'
#
loop_
_entity.id
_entity.type
_entity.pdbx_description
1 polymer ?
#
loop_
_entity_poly.entity_id
_entity_poly.type
_entity_poly.pdbx_seq_one_letter_code
_entity_poly.pdbx_strand_id
1 'polypeptide(L)'
;MASHDHILTLSCPDRPGIVHAVTGIFASHGHNVLDLQQFSDPSPERFFMRVHFGPAPATDGASTAHLEPAFAALAAEYQMEYDIRPSARKLRVLLMVSKIGHCLNDLLFRMKTGQLPIEVRPRLPLIPIPSSNPPPRLLTHRPKVPLIVSNHADFAALAQSYDIPFLHLPVTKDTKTTQETRILQLVQQHGIELVVLARYMQVLSPTLCTAMSGRIINIHHSFLPSFKGAKPYHQAYERGVKIIGATAHFVTADLDEGPIIEQRVTRVDHGMGPKQLTEEGSNIESQVLAAAVKWYADRRVFLNGSKTVVFN
;
A
#
# COMPACT_ATOMS: atom_id res chain seq x y z
N MET A 1 -22.81 11.93 5.34
CA MET A 1 -22.54 12.66 4.08
C MET A 1 -21.21 12.15 3.55
N ALA A 2 -21.10 11.80 2.27
CA ALA A 2 -19.79 11.51 1.70
C ALA A 2 -18.97 12.81 1.77
N SER A 3 -17.79 12.77 2.39
CA SER A 3 -16.93 13.94 2.39
C SER A 3 -16.48 14.19 0.95
N HIS A 4 -16.62 15.43 0.48
CA HIS A 4 -16.06 15.89 -0.81
C HIS A 4 -14.59 16.27 -0.65
N ASP A 5 -13.94 15.66 0.33
CA ASP A 5 -12.58 15.96 0.73
C ASP A 5 -11.61 15.23 -0.18
N HIS A 6 -10.49 15.87 -0.45
CA HIS A 6 -9.43 15.39 -1.31
C HIS A 6 -8.08 15.48 -0.60
N ILE A 7 -7.16 14.62 -1.02
CA ILE A 7 -5.75 14.68 -0.62
C ILE A 7 -4.93 15.07 -1.84
N LEU A 8 -4.18 16.16 -1.73
CA LEU A 8 -3.06 16.50 -2.59
C LEU A 8 -1.79 15.95 -1.96
N THR A 9 -0.97 15.25 -2.73
CA THR A 9 0.42 14.96 -2.40
C THR A 9 1.31 15.53 -3.47
N LEU A 10 2.43 16.12 -3.08
CA LEU A 10 3.42 16.63 -4.03
C LEU A 10 4.85 16.44 -3.54
N SER A 11 5.78 16.37 -4.49
CA SER A 11 7.21 16.49 -4.24
C SER A 11 7.92 17.25 -5.36
N CYS A 12 8.95 18.02 -5.01
CA CYS A 12 9.74 18.82 -5.96
C CYS A 12 11.13 19.14 -5.39
N PRO A 13 12.07 19.68 -6.17
CA PRO A 13 13.26 20.33 -5.64
C PRO A 13 12.87 21.44 -4.66
N ASP A 14 13.56 21.54 -3.53
CA ASP A 14 13.23 22.53 -2.51
C ASP A 14 13.62 23.95 -2.96
N ARG A 15 12.72 24.92 -2.76
CA ARG A 15 12.95 26.35 -3.02
C ARG A 15 11.88 27.22 -2.33
N PRO A 16 12.19 28.50 -2.06
CA PRO A 16 11.21 29.43 -1.50
C PRO A 16 9.93 29.54 -2.33
N GLY A 17 8.79 29.71 -1.66
CA GLY A 17 7.50 30.01 -2.30
C GLY A 17 6.57 28.82 -2.55
N ILE A 18 7.03 27.57 -2.41
CA ILE A 18 6.22 26.37 -2.70
C ILE A 18 4.89 26.37 -1.92
N VAL A 19 4.96 26.53 -0.59
CA VAL A 19 3.78 26.49 0.27
C VAL A 19 2.80 27.61 -0.08
N HIS A 20 3.29 28.83 -0.34
CA HIS A 20 2.46 29.96 -0.73
C HIS A 20 1.77 29.72 -2.07
N ALA A 21 2.50 29.22 -3.07
CA ALA A 21 1.95 28.95 -4.39
C ALA A 21 0.86 27.87 -4.36
N VAL A 22 1.09 26.77 -3.63
CA VAL A 22 0.10 25.69 -3.46
C VAL A 22 -1.15 26.19 -2.73
N THR A 23 -0.98 26.88 -1.61
CA THR A 23 -2.12 27.38 -0.82
C THR A 23 -2.87 28.51 -1.51
N GLY A 24 -2.18 29.33 -2.32
CA GLY A 24 -2.79 30.36 -3.16
C GLY A 24 -3.72 29.81 -4.24
N ILE A 25 -3.39 28.64 -4.82
CA ILE A 25 -4.31 27.94 -5.75
C ILE A 25 -5.59 27.56 -5.02
N PHE A 26 -5.51 26.94 -3.84
CA PHE A 26 -6.71 26.57 -3.09
C PHE A 26 -7.57 27.78 -2.71
N ALA A 27 -6.94 28.86 -2.24
CA ALA A 27 -7.62 30.10 -1.87
C ALA A 27 -8.36 30.73 -3.06
N SER A 28 -7.72 30.79 -4.23
CA SER A 28 -8.31 31.39 -5.44
C SER A 28 -9.43 30.56 -6.07
N HIS A 29 -9.49 29.25 -5.76
CA HIS A 29 -10.50 28.33 -6.30
C HIS A 29 -11.56 27.91 -5.26
N GLY A 30 -11.64 28.60 -4.12
CA GLY A 30 -12.69 28.39 -3.11
C GLY A 30 -12.59 27.03 -2.40
N HIS A 31 -11.37 26.55 -2.15
CA HIS A 31 -11.12 25.36 -1.32
C HIS A 31 -10.56 25.75 0.04
N ASN A 32 -10.91 24.97 1.06
CA ASN A 32 -10.36 25.10 2.40
C ASN A 32 -9.34 24.00 2.69
N VAL A 33 -8.21 24.37 3.28
CA VAL A 33 -7.21 23.41 3.78
C VAL A 33 -7.67 22.91 5.15
N LEU A 34 -7.80 21.60 5.30
CA LEU A 34 -8.26 20.92 6.51
C LEU A 34 -7.11 20.36 7.35
N ASP A 35 -6.07 19.84 6.68
CA ASP A 35 -4.82 19.37 7.28
C ASP A 35 -3.68 19.59 6.27
N LEU A 36 -2.50 19.97 6.76
CA LEU A 36 -1.34 20.27 5.93
C LEU A 36 -0.07 19.86 6.67
N GLN A 37 0.72 19.02 6.01
CA GLN A 37 2.06 18.64 6.46
C GLN A 37 3.05 18.89 5.33
N GLN A 38 4.25 19.34 5.70
CA GLN A 38 5.34 19.58 4.77
C GLN A 38 6.66 19.16 5.40
N PHE A 39 7.63 18.81 4.56
CA PHE A 39 8.99 18.50 4.97
C PHE A 39 9.99 18.84 3.86
N SER A 40 11.02 19.60 4.22
CA SER A 40 12.21 19.82 3.41
C SER A 40 13.33 18.88 3.86
N ASP A 41 13.77 17.98 2.97
CA ASP A 41 14.99 17.19 3.19
C ASP A 41 16.21 18.00 2.68
N PRO A 42 17.14 18.43 3.55
CA PRO A 42 18.32 19.18 3.12
C PRO A 42 19.31 18.34 2.31
N SER A 43 19.17 17.01 2.27
CA SER A 43 20.00 16.13 1.42
C SER A 43 19.16 14.92 1.00
N PRO A 44 18.49 14.98 -0.17
CA PRO A 44 18.97 15.60 -1.42
C PRO A 44 18.28 16.92 -1.86
N GLU A 45 18.02 17.88 -0.95
CA GLU A 45 17.33 19.16 -1.24
C GLU A 45 15.96 18.98 -1.93
N ARG A 46 15.11 18.15 -1.31
CA ARG A 46 13.76 17.87 -1.81
C ARG A 46 12.69 18.33 -0.84
N PHE A 47 11.60 18.85 -1.39
CA PHE A 47 10.40 19.24 -0.66
C PHE A 47 9.29 18.22 -0.86
N PHE A 48 8.57 17.90 0.20
CA PHE A 48 7.41 17.01 0.22
C PHE A 48 6.25 17.70 0.94
N MET A 49 5.04 17.53 0.42
CA MET A 49 3.86 18.10 1.07
C MET A 49 2.63 17.23 0.84
N ARG A 50 1.80 17.15 1.88
CA ARG A 50 0.49 16.50 1.87
C ARG A 50 -0.54 17.49 2.37
N VAL A 51 -1.60 17.69 1.61
CA VAL A 51 -2.69 18.60 1.95
C VAL A 51 -4.00 17.84 1.87
N HIS A 52 -4.73 17.77 2.97
CA HIS A 52 -6.13 17.41 2.99
C HIS A 52 -6.94 18.68 2.85
N PHE A 53 -7.77 18.76 1.81
CA PHE A 53 -8.61 19.92 1.53
C PHE A 53 -10.03 19.49 1.20
N GLY A 54 -10.97 20.41 1.32
CA GLY A 54 -12.37 20.21 0.94
C GLY A 54 -12.94 21.48 0.32
N PRO A 55 -14.13 21.40 -0.30
CA PRO A 55 -14.79 22.59 -0.82
C PRO A 55 -15.07 23.59 0.29
N ALA A 56 -15.03 24.88 -0.03
CA ALA A 56 -15.64 25.87 0.83
C ALA A 56 -17.15 25.56 0.98
N PRO A 57 -17.81 25.95 2.09
CA PRO A 57 -19.21 25.62 2.37
C PRO A 57 -20.25 26.02 1.29
N ALA A 58 -19.86 26.79 0.29
CA ALA A 58 -20.71 27.38 -0.75
C ALA A 58 -20.48 26.82 -2.17
N THR A 59 -19.59 25.82 -2.37
CA THR A 59 -19.32 25.24 -3.69
C THR A 59 -19.77 23.78 -3.78
N ASP A 60 -20.39 23.41 -4.92
CA ASP A 60 -20.69 22.01 -5.25
C ASP A 60 -19.38 21.24 -5.50
N GLY A 61 -18.76 20.79 -4.41
CA GLY A 61 -17.36 20.37 -4.32
C GLY A 61 -17.01 18.98 -4.84
N ALA A 62 -17.80 18.39 -5.73
CA ALA A 62 -17.59 17.00 -6.13
C ALA A 62 -16.44 16.80 -7.14
N SER A 63 -15.99 17.86 -7.82
CA SER A 63 -14.94 17.77 -8.85
C SER A 63 -13.74 18.65 -8.51
N THR A 64 -12.54 18.15 -8.81
CA THR A 64 -11.27 18.91 -8.76
C THR A 64 -10.75 19.30 -10.14
N ALA A 65 -11.54 19.09 -11.20
CA ALA A 65 -11.10 19.34 -12.58
C ALA A 65 -10.69 20.79 -12.84
N HIS A 66 -11.31 21.75 -12.15
CA HIS A 66 -10.97 23.18 -12.25
C HIS A 66 -9.60 23.53 -11.64
N LEU A 67 -9.04 22.66 -10.79
CA LEU A 67 -7.71 22.85 -10.20
C LEU A 67 -6.59 22.39 -11.15
N GLU A 68 -6.90 21.54 -12.13
CA GLU A 68 -5.90 20.88 -12.98
C GLU A 68 -5.03 21.87 -13.78
N PRO A 69 -5.58 22.92 -14.43
CA PRO A 69 -4.75 23.88 -15.16
C PRO A 69 -3.77 24.63 -14.25
N ALA A 70 -4.20 25.02 -13.05
CA ALA A 70 -3.37 25.77 -12.10
C ALA A 70 -2.24 24.91 -11.53
N PHE A 71 -2.55 23.66 -11.13
CA PHE A 71 -1.51 22.74 -10.66
C PHE A 71 -0.60 22.25 -11.78
N ALA A 72 -1.08 22.11 -13.03
CA ALA A 72 -0.23 21.80 -14.18
C ALA A 72 0.80 22.92 -14.44
N ALA A 73 0.38 24.19 -14.38
CA ALA A 73 1.28 25.32 -14.49
C ALA A 73 2.31 25.35 -13.34
N LEU A 74 1.84 25.16 -12.10
CA LEU A 74 2.72 25.10 -10.94
C LEU A 74 3.73 23.95 -11.04
N ALA A 75 3.28 22.79 -11.52
CA ALA A 75 4.13 21.62 -11.69
C ALA A 75 5.23 21.84 -12.72
N ALA A 76 4.93 22.51 -13.83
CA ALA A 76 5.94 22.90 -14.80
C ALA A 76 6.96 23.89 -14.21
N GLU A 77 6.49 24.89 -13.46
CA GLU A 77 7.36 25.91 -12.87
C GLU A 77 8.28 25.36 -11.77
N TYR A 78 7.75 24.49 -10.89
CA TYR A 78 8.45 23.94 -9.73
C TYR A 78 9.07 22.56 -9.97
N GLN A 79 8.95 21.99 -11.17
CA GLN A 79 9.33 20.59 -11.46
C GLN A 79 8.67 19.63 -10.47
N MET A 80 7.37 19.84 -10.24
CA MET A 80 6.60 19.15 -9.21
C MET A 80 5.95 17.90 -9.77
N GLU A 81 6.13 16.79 -9.05
CA GLU A 81 5.27 15.63 -9.18
C GLU A 81 4.16 15.77 -8.17
N TYR A 82 2.90 15.74 -8.62
CA TYR A 82 1.74 15.84 -7.74
C TYR A 82 0.63 14.88 -8.15
N ASP A 83 -0.27 14.63 -7.22
CA ASP A 83 -1.46 13.81 -7.43
C ASP A 83 -2.55 14.23 -6.45
N ILE A 84 -3.77 14.35 -6.97
CA ILE A 84 -4.96 14.76 -6.21
C ILE A 84 -5.98 13.63 -6.28
N ARG A 85 -6.44 13.16 -5.11
CA ARG A 85 -7.40 12.05 -5.02
C ARG A 85 -8.50 12.32 -4.01
N PRO A 86 -9.73 11.82 -4.23
CA PRO A 86 -10.75 11.82 -3.20
C PRO A 86 -10.25 11.03 -1.97
N SER A 87 -10.39 11.61 -0.78
CA SER A 87 -10.02 11.01 0.50
C SER A 87 -10.78 9.71 0.80
N ALA A 88 -12.03 9.62 0.32
CA ALA A 88 -12.87 8.44 0.49
C ALA A 88 -12.50 7.28 -0.45
N ARG A 89 -11.61 7.49 -1.44
CA ARG A 89 -11.23 6.46 -2.39
C ARG A 89 -10.34 5.41 -1.71
N LYS A 90 -10.83 4.17 -1.66
CA LYS A 90 -10.05 3.04 -1.17
C LYS A 90 -8.93 2.68 -2.14
N LEU A 91 -7.76 2.34 -1.59
CA LEU A 91 -6.62 1.87 -2.37
C LEU A 91 -6.85 0.45 -2.88
N ARG A 92 -6.65 0.21 -4.17
CA ARG A 92 -6.76 -1.14 -4.77
C ARG A 92 -5.52 -1.97 -4.49
N VAL A 93 -5.70 -3.05 -3.76
CA VAL A 93 -4.58 -3.87 -3.24
C VAL A 93 -4.66 -5.32 -3.68
N LEU A 94 -3.56 -5.85 -4.22
CA LEU A 94 -3.36 -7.30 -4.40
C LEU A 94 -2.54 -7.84 -3.22
N LEU A 95 -3.12 -8.78 -2.47
CA LEU A 95 -2.43 -9.45 -1.37
C LEU A 95 -1.74 -10.73 -1.89
N MET A 96 -0.47 -10.91 -1.53
CA MET A 96 0.29 -12.13 -1.81
C MET A 96 0.65 -12.83 -0.50
N VAL A 97 0.41 -14.14 -0.42
CA VAL A 97 0.65 -14.94 0.79
C VAL A 97 1.25 -16.31 0.43
N SER A 98 2.08 -16.88 1.31
CA SER A 98 2.49 -18.30 1.20
C SER A 98 1.75 -19.16 2.24
N LYS A 99 2.47 -19.90 3.10
CA LYS A 99 1.86 -20.80 4.11
C LYS A 99 1.56 -20.15 5.46
N ILE A 100 2.12 -18.96 5.69
CA ILE A 100 2.01 -18.24 6.96
C ILE A 100 1.01 -17.09 6.76
N GLY A 101 -0.11 -17.10 7.49
CA GLY A 101 -1.27 -16.27 7.17
C GLY A 101 -1.64 -15.18 8.17
N HIS A 102 -0.88 -14.95 9.25
CA HIS A 102 -1.25 -13.97 10.29
C HIS A 102 -1.41 -12.56 9.72
N CYS A 103 -0.44 -12.09 8.92
CA CYS A 103 -0.52 -10.80 8.24
C CYS A 103 -1.73 -10.70 7.29
N LEU A 104 -2.01 -11.76 6.52
CA LEU A 104 -3.17 -11.79 5.64
C LEU A 104 -4.47 -11.63 6.45
N ASN A 105 -4.62 -12.41 7.52
CA ASN A 105 -5.82 -12.39 8.34
C ASN A 105 -6.03 -11.02 9.00
N ASP A 106 -4.99 -10.40 9.56
CA ASP A 106 -5.06 -9.08 10.18
C ASP A 106 -5.44 -7.99 9.16
N LEU A 107 -4.83 -7.97 7.97
CA LEU A 107 -5.19 -7.02 6.91
C LEU A 107 -6.65 -7.17 6.46
N LEU A 108 -7.12 -8.41 6.27
CA LEU A 108 -8.52 -8.69 5.89
C LEU A 108 -9.51 -8.25 6.97
N PHE A 109 -9.19 -8.52 8.24
CA PHE A 109 -10.02 -8.10 9.37
C PHE A 109 -10.11 -6.57 9.47
N ARG A 110 -8.99 -5.86 9.38
CA ARG A 110 -8.95 -4.38 9.42
C ARG A 110 -9.67 -3.75 8.23
N MET A 111 -9.55 -4.35 7.04
CA MET A 111 -10.32 -3.92 5.87
C MET A 111 -11.82 -4.09 6.11
N LYS A 112 -12.27 -5.26 6.59
CA LYS A 112 -13.70 -5.56 6.82
C LYS A 112 -14.32 -4.66 7.90
N THR A 113 -13.55 -4.30 8.92
CA THR A 113 -13.98 -3.41 10.02
C THR A 113 -13.83 -1.92 9.69
N GLY A 114 -13.32 -1.56 8.50
CA GLY A 114 -13.16 -0.17 8.07
C GLY A 114 -11.94 0.55 8.64
N GLN A 115 -11.07 -0.15 9.38
CA GLN A 115 -9.84 0.42 9.95
C GLN A 115 -8.74 0.65 8.89
N LEU A 116 -8.81 -0.08 7.78
CA LEU A 116 -7.84 -0.01 6.69
C LEU A 116 -8.56 0.40 5.38
N PRO A 117 -8.26 1.58 4.79
CA PRO A 117 -8.95 2.10 3.62
C PRO A 117 -8.44 1.48 2.32
N ILE A 118 -8.46 0.16 2.26
CA ILE A 118 -8.09 -0.63 1.08
C ILE A 118 -9.31 -1.36 0.53
N GLU A 119 -9.25 -1.71 -0.75
CA GLU A 119 -10.16 -2.65 -1.36
C GLU A 119 -9.38 -3.81 -2.00
N VAL A 120 -9.83 -5.01 -1.62
CA VAL A 120 -9.30 -6.29 -2.07
C VAL A 120 -10.44 -7.00 -2.84
N ARG A 121 -11.17 -6.25 -3.68
CA ARG A 121 -12.27 -6.73 -4.53
C ARG A 121 -12.17 -6.11 -5.94
N PRO A 122 -12.51 -6.86 -7.01
CA PRO A 122 -12.45 -6.30 -8.35
C PRO A 122 -13.60 -5.31 -8.55
N ARG A 123 -13.37 -4.25 -9.34
CA ARG A 123 -14.48 -3.46 -9.87
C ARG A 123 -15.34 -4.35 -10.74
N LEU A 124 -16.65 -4.31 -10.56
CA LEU A 124 -17.58 -4.65 -11.64
C LEU A 124 -17.23 -3.74 -12.82
N PRO A 125 -17.14 -4.24 -14.06
CA PRO A 125 -17.13 -3.33 -15.20
C PRO A 125 -18.40 -2.49 -15.11
N LEU A 126 -18.27 -1.17 -15.28
CA LEU A 126 -19.40 -0.30 -15.56
C LEU A 126 -19.96 -0.77 -16.91
N ILE A 127 -20.96 -1.67 -16.89
CA ILE A 127 -21.73 -1.96 -18.09
C ILE A 127 -22.69 -0.77 -18.24
N PRO A 128 -22.60 0.04 -19.30
CA PRO A 128 -23.66 1.01 -19.59
C PRO A 128 -24.95 0.22 -19.82
N ILE A 129 -25.95 0.39 -18.96
CA ILE A 129 -27.27 -0.21 -19.14
C ILE A 129 -27.90 0.50 -20.34
N PRO A 130 -28.16 -0.19 -21.47
CA PRO A 130 -28.92 0.42 -22.55
C PRO A 130 -30.36 0.65 -22.04
N SER A 131 -30.83 1.88 -22.18
CA SER A 131 -32.22 2.25 -21.95
C SER A 131 -33.13 1.59 -23.00
N SER A 132 -33.52 0.33 -22.78
CA SER A 132 -34.83 -0.25 -23.18
C SER A 132 -34.87 -1.78 -22.97
N ASN A 133 -35.78 -2.21 -22.10
CA ASN A 133 -36.23 -3.59 -21.79
C ASN A 133 -35.28 -4.57 -21.07
N PRO A 134 -35.79 -5.42 -20.15
CA PRO A 134 -34.96 -6.37 -19.40
C PRO A 134 -34.78 -7.67 -20.19
N PRO A 135 -33.55 -8.25 -20.27
CA PRO A 135 -33.38 -9.60 -20.77
C PRO A 135 -33.50 -10.63 -19.62
N PRO A 136 -33.73 -11.92 -19.94
CA PRO A 136 -34.09 -12.96 -18.98
C PRO A 136 -32.88 -13.37 -18.13
N ARG A 137 -33.14 -14.13 -17.05
CA ARG A 137 -32.14 -14.69 -16.12
C ARG A 137 -31.00 -15.40 -16.87
N LEU A 138 -29.94 -14.67 -17.23
CA LEU A 138 -28.68 -15.26 -17.66
C LEU A 138 -27.91 -15.72 -16.43
N LEU A 139 -27.49 -16.98 -16.43
CA LEU A 139 -26.44 -17.53 -15.57
C LEU A 139 -25.23 -16.59 -15.59
N THR A 140 -25.06 -15.74 -14.56
CA THR A 140 -23.93 -14.80 -14.50
C THR A 140 -22.68 -15.58 -14.10
N HIS A 141 -22.01 -16.22 -15.06
CA HIS A 141 -20.59 -16.52 -14.94
C HIS A 141 -19.82 -15.20 -14.88
N ARG A 142 -19.76 -14.63 -13.68
CA ARG A 142 -18.98 -13.42 -13.38
C ARG A 142 -17.51 -13.79 -13.56
N PRO A 143 -16.72 -13.10 -14.40
CA PRO A 143 -15.28 -13.32 -14.40
C PRO A 143 -14.72 -12.88 -13.03
N LYS A 144 -14.44 -13.85 -12.17
CA LYS A 144 -13.78 -13.68 -10.87
C LYS A 144 -12.28 -13.77 -11.09
N VAL A 145 -11.58 -12.65 -11.03
CA VAL A 145 -10.11 -12.65 -10.91
C VAL A 145 -9.69 -11.44 -10.03
N PRO A 146 -8.54 -11.52 -9.33
CA PRO A 146 -8.41 -11.96 -7.94
C PRO A 146 -7.89 -10.84 -7.06
N LEU A 147 -8.04 -10.90 -5.74
CA LEU A 147 -7.23 -10.01 -4.88
C LEU A 147 -6.56 -10.70 -3.69
N ILE A 148 -6.48 -12.03 -3.71
CA ILE A 148 -5.43 -12.77 -2.99
C ILE A 148 -4.78 -13.72 -3.98
N VAL A 149 -3.45 -13.65 -4.09
CA VAL A 149 -2.62 -14.60 -4.85
C VAL A 149 -1.78 -15.39 -3.86
N SER A 150 -1.70 -16.70 -4.05
CA SER A 150 -0.80 -17.54 -3.26
C SER A 150 -0.13 -18.60 -4.10
N ASN A 151 1.09 -18.97 -3.74
CA ASN A 151 1.76 -20.15 -4.28
C ASN A 151 1.28 -21.47 -3.64
N HIS A 152 0.40 -21.39 -2.64
CA HIS A 152 -0.23 -22.54 -2.00
C HIS A 152 -1.76 -22.38 -1.93
N ALA A 153 -2.48 -23.44 -1.56
CA ALA A 153 -3.95 -23.44 -1.51
C ALA A 153 -4.52 -23.12 -0.11
N ASP A 154 -3.66 -23.00 0.91
CA ASP A 154 -3.99 -23.00 2.33
C ASP A 154 -5.07 -21.98 2.73
N PHE A 155 -5.06 -20.79 2.12
CA PHE A 155 -5.93 -19.68 2.51
C PHE A 155 -7.15 -19.47 1.59
N ALA A 156 -7.47 -20.44 0.72
CA ALA A 156 -8.65 -20.35 -0.14
C ALA A 156 -9.97 -20.23 0.65
N ALA A 157 -10.14 -21.02 1.71
CA ALA A 157 -11.32 -20.96 2.58
C ALA A 157 -11.43 -19.62 3.34
N LEU A 158 -10.30 -19.10 3.82
CA LEU A 158 -10.24 -17.79 4.47
C LEU A 158 -10.69 -16.69 3.51
N ALA A 159 -10.11 -16.64 2.30
CA ALA A 159 -10.49 -15.67 1.28
C ALA A 159 -11.98 -15.73 0.95
N GLN A 160 -12.53 -16.95 0.82
CA GLN A 160 -13.95 -17.16 0.57
C GLN A 160 -14.85 -16.60 1.70
N SER A 161 -14.43 -16.70 2.96
CA SER A 161 -15.19 -16.12 4.10
C SER A 161 -15.28 -14.58 4.09
N TYR A 162 -14.40 -13.93 3.33
CA TYR A 162 -14.41 -12.48 3.08
C TYR A 162 -15.02 -12.11 1.72
N ASP A 163 -15.53 -13.09 0.97
CA ASP A 163 -16.01 -12.95 -0.42
C ASP A 163 -14.95 -12.37 -1.37
N ILE A 164 -13.68 -12.79 -1.19
CA ILE A 164 -12.55 -12.35 -2.00
C ILE A 164 -12.09 -13.51 -2.89
N PRO A 165 -11.92 -13.30 -4.21
CA PRO A 165 -11.39 -14.36 -5.07
C PRO A 165 -9.93 -14.66 -4.73
N PHE A 166 -9.66 -15.94 -4.54
CA PHE A 166 -8.34 -16.51 -4.28
C PHE A 166 -7.79 -17.16 -5.55
N LEU A 167 -6.58 -16.81 -5.94
CA LEU A 167 -5.90 -17.43 -7.07
C LEU A 167 -4.66 -18.19 -6.58
N HIS A 168 -4.71 -19.51 -6.72
CA HIS A 168 -3.57 -20.37 -6.50
C HIS A 168 -2.68 -20.37 -7.75
N LEU A 169 -1.49 -19.79 -7.65
CA LEU A 169 -0.46 -19.78 -8.67
C LEU A 169 0.78 -20.52 -8.15
N PRO A 170 0.85 -21.86 -8.27
CA PRO A 170 2.04 -22.60 -7.85
C PRO A 170 3.28 -22.11 -8.62
N VAL A 171 4.45 -22.24 -7.99
CA VAL A 171 5.70 -21.76 -8.56
C VAL A 171 6.85 -22.70 -8.27
N THR A 172 7.66 -22.90 -9.30
CA THR A 172 8.93 -23.60 -9.33
C THR A 172 9.97 -22.66 -9.96
N LYS A 173 11.24 -23.05 -9.98
CA LYS A 173 12.29 -22.27 -10.66
C LYS A 173 11.95 -22.02 -12.13
N ASP A 174 11.43 -23.04 -12.83
CA ASP A 174 11.13 -22.97 -14.27
C ASP A 174 9.84 -22.20 -14.59
N THR A 175 8.90 -22.14 -13.65
CA THR A 175 7.58 -21.51 -13.86
C THR A 175 7.48 -20.09 -13.31
N LYS A 176 8.53 -19.61 -12.63
CA LYS A 176 8.55 -18.29 -11.99
C LYS A 176 8.22 -17.15 -12.94
N THR A 177 8.84 -17.10 -14.11
CA THR A 177 8.59 -16.05 -15.10
C THR A 177 7.13 -16.03 -15.55
N THR A 178 6.55 -17.21 -15.80
CA THR A 178 5.13 -17.34 -16.18
C THR A 178 4.20 -16.91 -15.04
N GLN A 179 4.52 -17.29 -13.80
CA GLN A 179 3.77 -16.91 -12.62
C GLN A 179 3.76 -15.39 -12.41
N GLU A 180 4.93 -14.75 -12.49
CA GLU A 180 5.07 -13.31 -12.31
C GLU A 180 4.46 -12.51 -13.47
N THR A 181 4.54 -13.03 -14.70
CA THR A 181 3.81 -12.47 -15.86
C THR A 181 2.31 -12.47 -15.60
N ARG A 182 1.78 -13.56 -15.02
CA ARG A 182 0.37 -13.62 -14.63
C ARG A 182 0.04 -12.58 -13.56
N ILE A 183 0.91 -12.37 -12.56
CA ILE A 183 0.72 -11.33 -11.54
C ILE A 183 0.64 -9.94 -12.18
N LEU A 184 1.54 -9.60 -13.10
CA LEU A 184 1.51 -8.32 -13.81
C LEU A 184 0.24 -8.12 -14.65
N GLN A 185 -0.24 -9.17 -15.31
CA GLN A 185 -1.53 -9.13 -16.03
C GLN A 185 -2.69 -8.82 -15.08
N LEU A 186 -2.70 -9.41 -13.88
CA LEU A 186 -3.73 -9.15 -12.87
C LEU A 186 -3.66 -7.71 -12.36
N VAL A 187 -2.45 -7.21 -12.12
CA VAL A 187 -2.22 -5.82 -11.73
C VAL A 187 -2.83 -4.87 -12.76
N GLN A 188 -2.53 -5.08 -14.05
CA GLN A 188 -3.06 -4.26 -15.13
C GLN A 188 -4.58 -4.41 -15.28
N GLN A 189 -5.08 -5.65 -15.32
CA GLN A 189 -6.50 -5.96 -15.51
C GLN A 189 -7.41 -5.34 -14.44
N HIS A 190 -6.92 -5.28 -13.19
CA HIS A 190 -7.70 -4.81 -12.05
C HIS A 190 -7.33 -3.39 -11.59
N GLY A 191 -6.38 -2.75 -12.26
CA GLY A 191 -5.86 -1.43 -11.87
C GLY A 191 -5.32 -1.43 -10.44
N ILE A 192 -4.61 -2.50 -10.06
CA ILE A 192 -4.00 -2.61 -8.73
C ILE A 192 -2.96 -1.50 -8.56
N GLU A 193 -3.04 -0.83 -7.42
CA GLU A 193 -2.18 0.31 -7.10
C GLU A 193 -1.04 -0.09 -6.15
N LEU A 194 -1.27 -1.14 -5.36
CA LEU A 194 -0.32 -1.65 -4.40
C LEU A 194 -0.37 -3.19 -4.34
N VAL A 195 0.79 -3.82 -4.38
CA VAL A 195 0.96 -5.23 -4.02
C VAL A 195 1.49 -5.31 -2.60
N VAL A 196 0.92 -6.18 -1.77
CA VAL A 196 1.38 -6.40 -0.40
C VAL A 196 1.82 -7.85 -0.25
N LEU A 197 3.09 -8.06 0.09
CA LEU A 197 3.65 -9.36 0.40
C LEU A 197 3.35 -9.68 1.87
N ALA A 198 2.16 -10.20 2.14
CA ALA A 198 1.74 -10.66 3.46
C ALA A 198 2.39 -12.03 3.75
N ARG A 199 3.70 -12.04 4.02
CA ARG A 199 4.51 -13.25 4.21
C ARG A 199 4.52 -14.16 2.97
N TYR A 200 4.67 -13.53 1.81
CA TYR A 200 4.98 -14.24 0.57
C TYR A 200 6.45 -14.63 0.57
N MET A 201 6.74 -15.94 0.56
CA MET A 201 8.09 -16.48 0.83
C MET A 201 8.93 -16.69 -0.44
N GLN A 202 8.48 -16.17 -1.59
CA GLN A 202 9.26 -16.23 -2.83
C GLN A 202 9.92 -14.88 -3.07
N VAL A 203 11.22 -14.90 -3.36
CA VAL A 203 11.95 -13.73 -3.86
C VAL A 203 11.33 -13.32 -5.18
N LEU A 204 10.98 -12.04 -5.37
CA LEU A 204 10.46 -11.54 -6.65
C LEU A 204 11.59 -11.36 -7.67
N SER A 205 11.31 -11.50 -8.96
CA SER A 205 12.32 -11.17 -9.98
C SER A 205 12.57 -9.67 -10.08
N PRO A 206 13.76 -9.25 -10.55
CA PRO A 206 14.04 -7.85 -10.86
C PRO A 206 13.03 -7.23 -11.83
N THR A 207 12.49 -8.02 -12.77
CA THR A 207 11.47 -7.56 -13.73
C THR A 207 10.19 -7.13 -13.03
N LEU A 208 9.68 -7.94 -12.10
CA LEU A 208 8.49 -7.61 -11.32
C LEU A 208 8.75 -6.43 -10.37
N CYS A 209 9.90 -6.40 -9.70
CA CYS A 209 10.29 -5.29 -8.82
C CYS A 209 10.34 -3.95 -9.58
N THR A 210 10.96 -3.93 -10.76
CA THR A 210 11.06 -2.71 -11.58
C THR A 210 9.69 -2.25 -12.09
N ALA A 211 8.87 -3.18 -12.60
CA ALA A 211 7.53 -2.86 -13.13
C ALA A 211 6.61 -2.25 -12.05
N MET A 212 6.83 -2.62 -10.79
CA MET A 212 6.02 -2.20 -9.63
C MET A 212 6.85 -1.42 -8.61
N SER A 213 7.90 -0.72 -9.05
CA SER A 213 8.74 0.10 -8.17
C SER A 213 7.89 1.10 -7.37
N GLY A 214 8.13 1.19 -6.06
CA GLY A 214 7.34 2.01 -5.13
C GLY A 214 5.88 1.57 -4.91
N ARG A 215 5.51 0.38 -5.42
CA ARG A 215 4.14 -0.17 -5.36
C ARG A 215 4.10 -1.63 -4.88
N ILE A 216 5.16 -2.10 -4.24
CA ILE A 216 5.18 -3.38 -3.52
C ILE A 216 5.67 -3.13 -2.09
N ILE A 217 4.86 -3.48 -1.09
CA ILE A 217 5.26 -3.47 0.33
C ILE A 217 5.49 -4.90 0.81
N ASN A 218 6.62 -5.11 1.48
CA ASN A 218 6.96 -6.37 2.13
C ASN A 218 7.03 -6.22 3.65
N ILE A 219 6.87 -7.34 4.36
CA ILE A 219 7.12 -7.44 5.80
C ILE A 219 8.30 -8.39 6.07
N HIS A 220 9.31 -7.85 6.73
CA HIS A 220 10.46 -8.61 7.20
C HIS A 220 10.36 -8.82 8.72
N HIS A 221 10.63 -10.05 9.18
CA HIS A 221 10.45 -10.53 10.58
C HIS A 221 11.48 -10.01 11.58
N SER A 222 12.45 -9.25 11.13
CA SER A 222 13.52 -8.72 11.96
C SER A 222 13.62 -7.22 11.79
N PHE A 223 14.31 -6.60 12.75
CA PHE A 223 14.79 -5.25 12.59
C PHE A 223 15.98 -5.29 11.63
N LEU A 224 15.73 -5.00 10.35
CA LEU A 224 16.80 -4.86 9.36
C LEU A 224 17.86 -3.87 9.90
N PRO A 225 19.16 -4.20 9.84
CA PRO A 225 19.79 -5.31 9.08
C PRO A 225 20.02 -6.63 9.85
N SER A 226 19.43 -6.84 11.04
CA SER A 226 19.75 -7.99 11.91
C SER A 226 19.05 -9.31 11.50
N PHE A 227 19.69 -10.47 11.70
CA PHE A 227 19.15 -11.84 11.49
C PHE A 227 18.62 -12.15 10.07
N LYS A 228 19.51 -12.17 9.07
CA LYS A 228 19.19 -12.61 7.70
C LYS A 228 19.01 -14.16 7.66
N GLY A 229 18.11 -14.65 6.80
CA GLY A 229 18.00 -16.08 6.48
C GLY A 229 16.86 -16.85 7.18
N ALA A 230 16.99 -18.17 7.27
CA ALA A 230 15.92 -19.05 7.74
C ALA A 230 15.81 -19.11 9.28
N LYS A 231 14.61 -19.37 9.79
CA LYS A 231 14.30 -19.55 11.23
C LYS A 231 14.82 -18.40 12.14
N PRO A 232 14.46 -17.14 11.85
CA PRO A 232 14.94 -15.97 12.58
C PRO A 232 14.67 -16.00 14.09
N TYR A 233 13.49 -16.47 14.50
CA TYR A 233 13.13 -16.53 15.92
C TYR A 233 13.89 -17.61 16.69
N HIS A 234 14.36 -18.67 16.02
CA HIS A 234 15.29 -19.62 16.65
C HIS A 234 16.66 -18.98 16.86
N GLN A 235 17.18 -18.24 15.86
CA GLN A 235 18.44 -17.50 16.02
C GLN A 235 18.34 -16.45 17.13
N ALA A 236 17.20 -15.75 17.22
CA ALA A 236 16.92 -14.79 18.28
C ALA A 236 16.90 -15.44 19.67
N TYR A 237 16.28 -16.63 19.79
CA TYR A 237 16.28 -17.43 21.01
C TYR A 237 17.71 -17.83 21.42
N GLU A 238 18.47 -18.45 20.51
CA GLU A 238 19.83 -18.91 20.76
C GLU A 238 20.76 -17.76 21.14
N ARG A 239 20.55 -16.57 20.54
CA ARG A 239 21.31 -15.36 20.87
C ARG A 239 20.88 -14.70 22.18
N GLY A 240 19.73 -15.08 22.73
CA GLY A 240 19.20 -14.56 23.99
C GLY A 240 18.77 -13.10 23.91
N VAL A 241 18.24 -12.65 22.76
CA VAL A 241 17.83 -11.25 22.56
C VAL A 241 16.78 -10.81 23.59
N LYS A 242 16.70 -9.50 23.84
CA LYS A 242 15.70 -8.88 24.75
C LYS A 242 14.65 -8.06 24.01
N ILE A 243 14.81 -7.96 22.71
CA ILE A 243 13.91 -7.30 21.78
C ILE A 243 13.83 -8.13 20.50
N ILE A 244 12.65 -8.19 19.93
CA ILE A 244 12.43 -8.59 18.54
C ILE A 244 11.66 -7.47 17.85
N GLY A 245 11.62 -7.46 16.52
CA GLY A 245 10.91 -6.43 15.78
C GLY A 245 10.62 -6.85 14.36
N ALA A 246 9.88 -6.01 13.65
CA ALA A 246 9.58 -6.21 12.24
C ALA A 246 9.74 -4.91 11.48
N THR A 247 10.02 -5.04 10.19
CA THR A 247 10.21 -3.91 9.27
C THR A 247 9.31 -4.07 8.06
N ALA A 248 8.43 -3.10 7.82
CA ALA A 248 7.73 -2.96 6.56
C ALA A 248 8.50 -1.99 5.66
N HIS A 249 8.74 -2.39 4.41
CA HIS A 249 9.54 -1.63 3.46
C HIS A 249 9.03 -1.82 2.04
N PHE A 250 9.38 -0.90 1.14
CA PHE A 250 9.19 -1.12 -0.29
C PHE A 250 10.13 -2.20 -0.80
N VAL A 251 9.66 -3.02 -1.74
CA VAL A 251 10.53 -3.99 -2.42
C VAL A 251 11.33 -3.31 -3.53
N THR A 252 12.62 -3.61 -3.59
CA THR A 252 13.53 -3.22 -4.67
C THR A 252 14.11 -4.47 -5.34
N ALA A 253 15.00 -4.30 -6.32
CA ALA A 253 15.73 -5.44 -6.90
C ALA A 253 16.68 -6.10 -5.89
N ASP A 254 17.14 -5.34 -4.89
CA ASP A 254 17.97 -5.83 -3.79
C ASP A 254 17.09 -6.42 -2.68
N LEU A 255 17.39 -7.66 -2.29
CA LEU A 255 16.57 -8.41 -1.35
C LEU A 255 16.63 -7.81 0.05
N ASP A 256 15.46 -7.48 0.61
CA ASP A 256 15.30 -6.95 1.98
C ASP A 256 16.05 -5.63 2.26
N GLU A 257 16.31 -4.81 1.23
CA GLU A 257 17.11 -3.56 1.36
C GLU A 257 16.39 -2.32 0.82
N GLY A 258 15.10 -2.43 0.51
CA GLY A 258 14.33 -1.30 -0.01
C GLY A 258 13.94 -0.28 1.07
N PRO A 259 13.46 0.91 0.65
CA PRO A 259 13.13 2.01 1.56
C PRO A 259 12.13 1.62 2.65
N ILE A 260 12.53 1.80 3.91
CA ILE A 260 11.76 1.47 5.11
C ILE A 260 10.55 2.42 5.24
N ILE A 261 9.38 1.87 5.56
CA ILE A 261 8.12 2.62 5.80
C ILE A 261 7.79 2.65 7.29
N GLU A 262 7.86 1.51 7.97
CA GLU A 262 7.49 1.38 9.38
C GLU A 262 8.34 0.30 10.04
N GLN A 263 8.75 0.55 11.29
CA GLN A 263 9.41 -0.44 12.13
C GLN A 263 8.83 -0.38 13.53
N ARG A 264 8.68 -1.55 14.15
CA ARG A 264 8.34 -1.65 15.59
C ARG A 264 9.11 -2.77 16.24
N VAL A 265 9.25 -2.65 17.55
CA VAL A 265 9.89 -3.65 18.41
C VAL A 265 8.96 -4.03 19.55
N THR A 266 9.14 -5.24 20.06
CA THR A 266 8.55 -5.69 21.33
C THR A 266 9.63 -6.31 22.21
N ARG A 267 9.44 -6.25 23.53
CA ARG A 267 10.34 -6.86 24.49
C ARG A 267 10.08 -8.36 24.56
N VAL A 268 11.14 -9.13 24.70
CA VAL A 268 11.11 -10.57 24.97
C VAL A 268 12.06 -10.88 26.12
N ASP A 269 11.84 -11.98 26.81
CA ASP A 269 12.66 -12.34 27.97
C ASP A 269 13.17 -13.79 27.90
N HIS A 270 13.98 -14.16 28.89
CA HIS A 270 14.66 -15.45 28.98
C HIS A 270 13.72 -16.60 29.37
N GLY A 271 12.47 -16.32 29.76
CA GLY A 271 11.44 -17.32 30.00
C GLY A 271 10.69 -17.73 28.73
N MET A 272 10.87 -17.00 27.62
CA MET A 272 10.19 -17.29 26.35
C MET A 272 10.93 -18.34 25.53
N GLY A 273 10.24 -19.43 25.19
CA GLY A 273 10.72 -20.43 24.25
C GLY A 273 10.57 -20.00 22.77
N PRO A 274 11.17 -20.72 21.81
CA PRO A 274 11.12 -20.39 20.38
C PRO A 274 9.70 -20.21 19.81
N LYS A 275 8.73 -20.98 20.33
CA LYS A 275 7.32 -20.86 19.92
C LYS A 275 6.71 -19.52 20.34
N GLN A 276 6.91 -19.10 21.59
CA GLN A 276 6.41 -17.82 22.10
C GLN A 276 7.06 -16.65 21.37
N LEU A 277 8.37 -16.73 21.06
CA LEU A 277 9.03 -15.72 20.23
C LEU A 277 8.44 -15.63 18.82
N THR A 278 8.04 -16.76 18.24
CA THR A 278 7.40 -16.80 16.92
C THR A 278 5.99 -16.20 16.97
N GLU A 279 5.23 -16.44 18.04
CA GLU A 279 3.90 -15.84 18.27
C GLU A 279 4.02 -14.31 18.43
N GLU A 280 4.91 -13.83 19.30
CA GLU A 280 5.19 -12.40 19.46
C GLU A 280 5.70 -11.76 18.17
N GLY A 281 6.55 -12.48 17.43
CA GLY A 281 7.01 -12.12 16.10
C GLY A 281 5.86 -11.91 15.10
N SER A 282 4.92 -12.86 15.06
CA SER A 282 3.76 -12.79 14.16
C SER A 282 2.83 -11.62 14.51
N ASN A 283 2.71 -11.31 15.80
CA ASN A 283 1.92 -10.16 16.29
C ASN A 283 2.55 -8.84 15.82
N ILE A 284 3.86 -8.65 16.03
CA ILE A 284 4.55 -7.41 15.64
C ILE A 284 4.58 -7.24 14.12
N GLU A 285 4.78 -8.31 13.35
CA GLU A 285 4.72 -8.30 11.89
C GLU A 285 3.36 -7.82 11.38
N SER A 286 2.26 -8.33 11.95
CA SER A 286 0.89 -7.93 11.55
C SER A 286 0.67 -6.43 11.78
N GLN A 287 1.06 -5.92 12.95
CA GLN A 287 0.90 -4.51 13.31
C GLN A 287 1.71 -3.59 12.39
N VAL A 288 2.98 -3.94 12.15
CA VAL A 288 3.90 -3.16 11.31
C VAL A 288 3.41 -3.12 9.87
N LEU A 289 3.02 -4.27 9.30
CA LEU A 289 2.51 -4.32 7.94
C LEU A 289 1.21 -3.54 7.79
N ALA A 290 0.26 -3.70 8.72
CA ALA A 290 -1.00 -2.96 8.68
C ALA A 290 -0.79 -1.44 8.77
N ALA A 291 0.13 -0.98 9.62
CA ALA A 291 0.49 0.43 9.70
C ALA A 291 1.10 0.95 8.39
N ALA A 292 2.07 0.24 7.81
CA ALA A 292 2.67 0.64 6.53
C ALA A 292 1.64 0.70 5.38
N VAL A 293 0.75 -0.30 5.28
CA VAL A 293 -0.33 -0.29 4.28
C VAL A 293 -1.30 0.86 4.53
N LYS A 294 -1.60 1.17 5.80
CA LYS A 294 -2.45 2.32 6.15
C LYS A 294 -1.79 3.64 5.75
N TRP A 295 -0.53 3.86 6.09
CA TRP A 295 0.21 5.06 5.69
C TRP A 295 0.24 5.24 4.18
N TYR A 296 0.46 4.16 3.43
CA TYR A 296 0.42 4.22 1.98
C TYR A 296 -0.98 4.57 1.45
N ALA A 297 -2.02 3.90 1.96
CA ALA A 297 -3.41 4.14 1.57
C ALA A 297 -3.90 5.56 1.90
N ASP A 298 -3.48 6.10 3.04
CA ASP A 298 -3.79 7.47 3.49
C ASP A 298 -2.91 8.54 2.81
N ARG A 299 -2.10 8.14 1.81
CA ARG A 299 -1.23 9.02 1.01
C ARG A 299 -0.19 9.76 1.85
N ARG A 300 0.36 9.08 2.85
CA ARG A 300 1.31 9.64 3.83
C ARG A 300 2.76 9.28 3.54
N VAL A 301 3.02 8.32 2.65
CA VAL A 301 4.36 7.81 2.34
C VAL A 301 4.88 8.38 1.03
N PHE A 302 6.06 8.98 1.06
CA PHE A 302 6.79 9.46 -0.12
C PHE A 302 8.13 8.72 -0.23
N LEU A 303 8.49 8.31 -1.44
CA LEU A 303 9.84 7.82 -1.73
C LEU A 303 10.82 8.99 -1.79
N ASN A 304 11.97 8.82 -1.14
CA ASN A 304 13.04 9.80 -1.13
C ASN A 304 14.40 9.09 -1.26
N GLY A 305 14.72 8.70 -2.50
CA GLY A 305 15.88 7.84 -2.78
C GLY A 305 15.75 6.48 -2.09
N SER A 306 16.72 6.15 -1.24
CA SER A 306 16.73 4.92 -0.44
C SER A 306 15.92 5.02 0.87
N LYS A 307 15.33 6.18 1.17
CA LYS A 307 14.53 6.45 2.37
C LYS A 307 13.07 6.70 2.01
N THR A 308 12.24 6.85 3.04
CA THR A 308 10.89 7.38 2.90
C THR A 308 10.70 8.63 3.76
N VAL A 309 9.77 9.49 3.36
CA VAL A 309 9.15 10.50 4.23
C VAL A 309 7.76 10.00 4.56
N VAL A 310 7.43 9.90 5.85
CA VAL A 310 6.12 9.43 6.33
C VAL A 310 5.49 10.51 7.21
N PHE A 311 4.39 11.10 6.73
CA PHE A 311 3.59 12.06 7.49
C PHE A 311 2.67 11.30 8.45
N ASN A 312 2.89 11.39 9.77
CA ASN A 312 2.09 10.68 10.79
C ASN A 312 0.90 11.50 11.31
#